data_AF-X1GDW6-F1
#
_entry.id   AF-X1GDW6-F1
#
_cell.length_a   1.000
_cell.length_b   1.000
_cell.length_c   1.000
_cell.angle_alpha   90.00
_cell.angle_beta   90.00
_cell.angle_gamma   90.00
#
_symmetry.space_group_name_H-M   'P 1'
#
loop_
_entity.id
_entity.type
_entity.pdbx_description
1 polymer ?
#
loop_
_entity_poly.entity_id
_entity_poly.type
_entity_poly.pdbx_seq_one_letter_code
_entity_poly.pdbx_strand_id
1 'polypeptide(L)' 'MDLVLSEMAEEAGFEVKEIIVARYKGNSSQQMKKYGRVPVRESIVIWER' A
#
# COMPACT_ATOMS: atom_id res chain seq x y z
N MET A 1 -1.20 0.56 -2.96
CA MET A 1 -1.47 1.52 -1.88
C MET A 1 -0.15 2.10 -1.43
N ASP A 2 0.80 1.25 -1.08
CA ASP A 2 2.23 1.56 -0.92
C ASP A 2 2.82 2.40 -2.07
N LEU A 3 2.53 2.11 -3.35
CA LEU A 3 3.00 2.93 -4.48
C LEU A 3 2.57 4.41 -4.39
N VAL A 4 1.28 4.68 -4.21
CA VAL A 4 0.77 6.06 -4.10
C VAL A 4 1.37 6.76 -2.87
N LEU A 5 1.52 6.04 -1.76
CA LEU A 5 2.19 6.57 -0.56
C LEU A 5 3.67 6.87 -0.81
N SER A 6 4.34 6.07 -1.63
CA SER A 6 5.74 6.26 -2.01
C SER A 6 5.91 7.48 -2.90
N GLU A 7 5.08 7.64 -3.92
CA GLU A 7 5.06 8.81 -4.79
C GLU A 7 4.84 10.11 -3.98
N MET A 8 3.85 10.11 -3.08
CA MET A 8 3.59 11.26 -2.21
C MET A 8 4.76 11.57 -1.26
N ALA A 9 5.47 10.55 -0.79
CA ALA A 9 6.62 10.73 0.09
C ALA A 9 7.80 11.36 -0.66
N GLU A 10 8.07 10.89 -1.88
CA GLU A 10 9.09 11.46 -2.76
C GLU A 10 8.79 12.91 -3.12
N GLU A 11 7.53 13.22 -3.46
CA GLU A 11 7.08 14.60 -3.69
C GLU A 11 7.24 15.49 -2.45
N ALA A 12 7.11 14.91 -1.26
CA ALA A 12 7.34 15.60 0.01
C ALA A 12 8.83 15.67 0.41
N GLY A 13 9.74 15.13 -0.40
CA GLY A 13 11.19 15.18 -0.18
C GLY A 13 11.74 14.08 0.73
N PHE A 14 11.03 12.97 0.89
CA PHE A 14 11.52 11.77 1.56
C PHE A 14 12.02 10.73 0.54
N GLU A 15 12.93 9.86 0.98
CA GLU A 15 13.34 8.69 0.23
C GLU A 15 12.62 7.44 0.76
N VAL A 16 12.09 6.61 -0.14
CA VAL A 16 11.47 5.34 0.22
C VAL A 16 12.54 4.25 0.32
N LYS A 17 12.84 3.81 1.55
CA LYS A 17 13.91 2.84 1.81
C LYS A 17 13.45 1.41 1.68
N GLU A 18 12.26 1.11 2.18
CA GLU A 18 11.76 -0.26 2.22
C GLU A 18 10.24 -0.30 2.19
N ILE A 19 9.70 -1.32 1.52
CA ILE A 19 8.29 -1.68 1.58
C ILE A 19 8.19 -3.10 2.09
N ILE A 20 7.65 -3.26 3.28
CA ILE A 20 7.45 -4.56 3.93
C ILE A 20 5.99 -4.98 3.76
N VAL A 21 5.75 -6.14 3.17
CA VAL A 21 4.40 -6.72 3.12
C VAL A 21 4.10 -7.39 4.46
N ALA A 22 3.24 -6.76 5.26
CA ALA A 22 2.90 -7.25 6.59
C ALA A 22 1.95 -8.46 6.53
N ARG A 23 0.92 -8.40 5.66
CA ARG A 23 0.02 -9.53 5.41
C ARG A 23 -0.83 -9.35 4.15
N TYR A 24 -1.52 -10.41 3.78
CA TYR A 24 -2.63 -10.39 2.83
C TYR A 24 -3.95 -10.56 3.56
N LYS A 25 -4.96 -9.79 3.14
CA LYS A 25 -6.34 -9.89 3.63
C LYS A 25 -7.32 -9.93 2.47
N GLY A 26 -8.59 -10.22 2.76
CA GLY A 26 -9.66 -10.00 1.78
C GLY A 26 -9.85 -8.50 1.48
N ASN A 27 -10.25 -8.18 0.25
CA ASN A 27 -10.73 -6.85 -0.11
C ASN A 27 -12.05 -6.51 0.59
N SER A 28 -12.37 -5.21 0.70
CA SER A 28 -13.60 -4.76 1.36
C SER A 28 -14.86 -5.22 0.63
N SER A 29 -16.01 -5.26 1.31
CA SER A 29 -17.29 -5.61 0.67
C SER A 29 -17.65 -4.71 -0.52
N GLN A 30 -17.29 -3.42 -0.46
CA GLN A 30 -17.46 -2.48 -1.58
C GLN A 30 -16.59 -2.89 -2.77
N GLN A 31 -15.34 -3.27 -2.52
CA GLN A 31 -14.44 -3.78 -3.56
C GLN A 31 -14.90 -5.14 -4.09
N MET A 32 -15.40 -6.03 -3.22
CA MET A 32 -15.92 -7.34 -3.61
C MET A 32 -17.10 -7.21 -4.58
N LYS A 33 -18.00 -6.25 -4.34
CA LYS A 33 -19.11 -5.96 -5.25
C LYS A 33 -18.64 -5.57 -6.65
N LYS A 34 -17.50 -4.87 -6.76
CA LYS A 34 -16.99 -4.33 -8.02
C LYS A 34 -16.00 -5.25 -8.74
N TYR A 35 -15.17 -5.97 -8.00
CA TYR A 35 -14.00 -6.69 -8.52
C TYR A 35 -13.98 -8.18 -8.11
N GLY A 36 -15.01 -8.66 -7.40
CA GLY A 36 -14.99 -10.01 -6.82
C GLY A 36 -14.08 -10.11 -5.60
N ARG A 37 -14.01 -11.31 -5.00
CA ARG A 37 -13.13 -11.56 -3.85
C ARG A 37 -11.68 -11.67 -4.34
N VAL A 38 -10.85 -10.69 -3.99
CA VAL A 38 -9.43 -10.65 -4.35
C VAL A 38 -8.59 -10.37 -3.10
N PRO A 39 -7.43 -11.03 -2.95
CA PRO A 39 -6.51 -10.73 -1.86
C PRO A 39 -5.92 -9.33 -2.06
N VAL A 40 -5.78 -8.58 -0.96
CA VAL A 40 -5.19 -7.25 -0.92
C VAL A 40 -4.05 -7.28 0.10
N ARG A 41 -2.89 -6.73 -0.30
CA ARG A 41 -1.75 -6.58 0.61
C ARG A 41 -1.95 -5.40 1.55
N GLU A 42 -1.53 -5.59 2.80
CA GLU A 42 -1.24 -4.50 3.73
C GLU A 42 0.28 -4.42 3.87
N SER A 43 0.81 -3.21 3.71
CA SER A 43 2.25 -2.95 3.71
C SER A 43 2.61 -1.87 4.72
N ILE A 44 3.83 -1.95 5.25
CA ILE A 44 4.51 -0.90 6.00
C ILE A 44 5.53 -0.28 5.05
N VAL A 45 5.57 1.04 4.95
CA VAL A 45 6.55 1.76 4.13
C VAL A 45 7.48 2.54 5.05
N ILE A 46 8.78 2.34 4.88
CA ILE A 46 9.83 3.00 5.65
C ILE A 46 10.40 4.13 4.81
N TRP A 47 10.35 5.35 5.35
CA TRP A 47 10.89 6.56 4.71
C TRP A 47 12.06 7.10 5.52
N GLU A 48 13.02 7.70 4.83
CA GLU A 48 14.12 8.47 5.41
C GLU A 48 14.11 9.88 4.80
N ARG A 49 14.69 10.86 5.50
CA ARG A 49 14.81 12.23 5.05
C ARG A 49 16.27 12.65 4.94
#